data_AF-A0A1X7J9T2-F1
#
_entry.id   AF-A0A1X7J9T2-F1
#
_cell.length_a   1.000
_cell.length_b   1.000
_cell.length_c   1.000
_cell.angle_alpha   90.00
_cell.angle_beta   90.00
_cell.angle_gamma   90.00
#
_symmetry.space_group_name_H-M   'P 1'
#
loop_
_entity.id
_entity.type
_entity.pdbx_description
1 polymer ?
#
loop_
_entity_poly.entity_id
_entity_poly.type
_entity_poly.pdbx_seq_one_letter_code
_entity_poly.pdbx_strand_id
1 'polypeptide(L)'
;MNTKKWLAVGTCATALALFSACSDDESSPVIPVTPESSSAITPESSGDVATSSSDISTGSSSSATNPNPVLSSSSAEGVIDTTITNMGVSEIMYNAPSGSALEWVEVYIKKGPDITDMQLSNLRLDGAVSFNFPTGSLKKGEYVIVTNDPTLFKQTYPSLPAGCRVFGPWDNDSKTNAVAKLVNEGDVVEVKLKGEGDVSAAFSNLPPWPSLANGNGRTLVYRGSGNEADPNSWGASAVENGNPCVGDDKVLDATTVRLNEIKPYSLGETDGWIELYNYGSAPVDIKGWELESKLKGKKWTIGGANTVVPANGYLLLEATADVFGDGLYLSDNGDEIYLYEAAAGVRTGKETSLLIFAGKQSSGIVEVAGGTVAQGAMATETPGAANSALKAGPIFINEIHYHENENDPNDLEFLELVNKGTTDVTLVENVNNAPQGWKIEGVNMEFAAGDVIPAGGKMVLFNDSLKTKEALLRARYTIDETVPVRFYAGKLSNRGETVAVKKPYSYVTKADNTKQWYYEISDATLYSDRWPGMTDADGKGKSLNRKEFTTTGYGSAVWSALAPTPGK
;
A
#
# COMPACT_ATOMS: atom_id res chain seq x y z
N MET A 1 -59.32 23.35 -36.43
CA MET A 1 -59.38 22.06 -35.71
C MET A 1 -57.97 21.48 -35.72
N ASN A 2 -57.21 21.70 -34.66
CA ASN A 2 -57.13 20.91 -33.41
C ASN A 2 -56.15 19.72 -33.56
N THR A 3 -55.11 19.49 -32.76
CA THR A 3 -54.45 20.21 -31.64
C THR A 3 -53.37 19.25 -31.07
N LYS A 4 -52.18 19.78 -30.69
CA LYS A 4 -51.41 19.52 -29.41
C LYS A 4 -50.96 18.06 -29.09
N LYS A 5 -49.80 17.72 -28.51
CA LYS A 5 -48.77 18.33 -27.60
C LYS A 5 -47.59 17.31 -27.56
N TRP A 6 -46.32 17.69 -27.78
CA TRP A 6 -45.25 17.92 -26.78
C TRP A 6 -45.11 16.90 -25.63
N LEU A 7 -43.95 16.21 -25.53
CA LEU A 7 -42.89 16.52 -24.54
C LEU A 7 -41.56 15.80 -24.86
N ALA A 8 -40.46 16.48 -24.57
CA ALA A 8 -39.06 16.06 -24.71
C ALA A 8 -38.47 15.67 -23.34
N VAL A 9 -37.56 14.69 -23.32
CA VAL A 9 -36.45 14.49 -22.35
C VAL A 9 -35.43 13.63 -23.14
N GLY A 10 -34.19 14.03 -23.44
CA GLY A 10 -33.16 14.57 -22.54
C GLY A 10 -32.17 13.44 -22.20
N THR A 11 -31.47 12.88 -23.20
CA THR A 11 -30.40 11.90 -22.99
C THR A 11 -29.09 12.63 -22.72
N CYS A 12 -28.67 12.67 -21.45
CA CYS A 12 -27.28 12.94 -21.07
C CYS A 12 -26.43 11.74 -21.45
N ALA A 13 -25.48 11.94 -22.37
CA ALA A 13 -24.37 11.03 -22.59
C ALA A 13 -23.31 11.31 -21.51
N THR A 14 -23.13 10.39 -20.57
CA THR A 14 -21.95 10.37 -19.69
C THR A 14 -20.81 9.67 -20.42
N ALA A 15 -19.81 10.46 -20.82
CA ALA A 15 -18.56 9.98 -21.37
C ALA A 15 -17.73 9.33 -20.26
N LEU A 16 -17.36 8.06 -20.48
CA LEU A 16 -16.42 7.31 -19.66
C LEU A 16 -15.00 7.72 -20.09
N ALA A 17 -14.26 8.39 -19.22
CA ALA A 17 -12.85 8.71 -19.46
C ALA A 17 -11.97 7.85 -18.54
N LEU A 18 -11.12 7.01 -19.14
CA LEU A 18 -10.05 6.26 -18.48
C LEU A 18 -8.85 6.23 -19.44
N PHE A 19 -7.83 7.06 -19.18
CA PHE A 19 -6.50 7.02 -19.82
C PHE A 19 -5.47 6.75 -18.72
N SER A 20 -4.62 5.71 -18.81
CA SER A 20 -3.40 5.58 -19.62
C SER A 20 -2.23 6.38 -19.05
N ALA A 21 -1.29 5.67 -18.41
CA ALA A 21 0.02 6.19 -18.03
C ALA A 21 1.02 5.86 -19.15
N CYS A 22 1.60 6.88 -19.77
CA CYS A 22 2.79 6.77 -20.61
C CYS A 22 3.73 7.93 -20.25
N SER A 23 5.02 7.65 -20.09
CA SER A 23 6.08 8.66 -20.01
C SER A 23 7.34 8.04 -20.59
N ASP A 24 7.65 8.38 -21.84
CA ASP A 24 8.94 8.17 -22.47
C ASP A 24 9.69 9.51 -22.48
N ASP A 25 11.00 9.52 -22.22
CA ASP A 25 11.88 10.48 -22.92
C ASP A 25 13.36 10.09 -22.95
N GLU A 26 14.02 10.50 -24.03
CA GLU A 26 15.40 10.18 -24.40
C GLU A 26 16.44 11.29 -24.08
N SER A 27 17.56 10.84 -23.52
CA SER A 27 18.98 11.11 -23.85
C SER A 27 19.59 12.52 -24.11
N SER A 28 20.75 12.71 -23.43
CA SER A 28 22.03 13.30 -23.92
C SER A 28 22.43 14.74 -23.45
N PRO A 29 23.72 15.17 -23.51
CA PRO A 29 24.69 15.08 -22.39
C PRO A 29 25.57 16.35 -22.15
N VAL A 30 26.28 16.48 -21.03
CA VAL A 30 27.46 17.40 -20.91
C VAL A 30 28.54 16.85 -19.96
N ILE A 31 29.80 16.88 -20.41
CA ILE A 31 31.06 16.48 -19.72
C ILE A 31 31.89 17.76 -19.35
N PRO A 32 33.11 17.70 -18.78
CA PRO A 32 33.53 17.64 -17.36
C PRO A 32 34.29 18.89 -16.87
N VAL A 33 34.62 18.95 -15.57
CA VAL A 33 35.89 19.54 -15.12
C VAL A 33 36.45 18.85 -13.86
N THR A 34 37.70 18.40 -13.93
CA THR A 34 38.62 18.03 -12.82
C THR A 34 39.27 19.30 -12.22
N PRO A 35 39.82 19.28 -10.99
CA PRO A 35 41.22 18.89 -10.82
C PRO A 35 41.59 18.12 -9.53
N GLU A 36 42.84 17.65 -9.56
CA GLU A 36 43.61 16.78 -8.69
C GLU A 36 43.88 17.31 -7.25
N SER A 37 44.11 16.40 -6.30
CA SER A 37 45.47 16.04 -5.80
C SER A 37 45.55 15.69 -4.30
N SER A 38 46.15 14.52 -4.03
CA SER A 38 47.02 14.16 -2.88
C SER A 38 46.41 14.18 -1.45
N SER A 39 46.73 13.33 -0.48
CA SER A 39 47.92 12.53 -0.21
C SER A 39 47.55 11.35 0.71
N ALA A 40 48.28 10.26 0.60
CA ALA A 40 48.23 9.07 1.45
C ALA A 40 49.00 9.28 2.78
N ILE A 41 48.45 8.78 3.90
CA ILE A 41 49.23 8.29 5.05
C ILE A 41 48.44 7.13 5.72
N THR A 42 49.11 5.99 5.89
CA THR A 42 48.76 4.84 6.76
C THR A 42 50.04 4.50 7.56
N PRO A 43 50.07 3.50 8.49
CA PRO A 43 49.14 3.12 9.56
C PRO A 43 49.86 2.79 10.90
N GLU A 44 49.15 2.71 12.02
CA GLU A 44 49.50 1.92 13.23
C GLU A 44 48.17 1.48 13.90
N SER A 45 47.81 0.19 14.06
CA SER A 45 48.37 -0.97 14.78
C SER A 45 47.84 -1.16 16.21
N SER A 46 47.56 -2.43 16.55
CA SER A 46 47.21 -3.09 17.85
C SER A 46 45.74 -3.04 18.25
N GLY A 47 45.00 -4.16 18.36
CA GLY A 47 45.11 -5.31 19.29
C GLY A 47 44.01 -5.14 20.35
N ASP A 48 43.12 -6.07 20.75
CA ASP A 48 43.17 -7.51 20.94
C ASP A 48 41.75 -8.09 21.23
N VAL A 49 41.57 -9.37 20.87
CA VAL A 49 40.96 -10.51 21.61
C VAL A 49 39.47 -10.51 22.08
N ALA A 50 38.71 -11.40 21.39
CA ALA A 50 37.72 -12.42 21.80
C ALA A 50 37.04 -12.45 23.18
N THR A 51 35.74 -12.80 23.21
CA THR A 51 35.25 -14.08 23.79
C THR A 51 33.78 -14.39 23.44
N SER A 52 33.52 -15.68 23.29
CA SER A 52 32.28 -16.39 22.99
C SER A 52 31.40 -16.67 24.22
N SER A 53 30.09 -16.87 24.04
CA SER A 53 29.42 -18.11 24.49
C SER A 53 27.99 -18.23 23.96
N SER A 54 27.70 -19.44 23.49
CA SER A 54 26.43 -20.04 23.10
C SER A 54 25.57 -20.41 24.31
N ASP A 55 24.24 -20.44 24.14
CA ASP A 55 23.43 -21.51 24.76
C ASP A 55 22.21 -21.85 23.89
N ILE A 56 22.09 -23.16 23.65
CA ILE A 56 21.00 -23.86 22.97
C ILE A 56 20.11 -24.46 24.07
N SER A 57 18.80 -24.31 23.95
CA SER A 57 17.85 -25.22 24.62
C SER A 57 16.67 -25.52 23.70
N THR A 58 16.59 -26.80 23.33
CA THR A 58 15.48 -27.49 22.67
C THR A 58 14.32 -27.76 23.65
N GLY A 59 13.08 -27.57 23.21
CA GLY A 59 11.88 -28.05 23.92
C GLY A 59 10.65 -28.06 23.00
N SER A 60 10.14 -29.25 22.72
CA SER A 60 8.92 -29.51 21.93
C SER A 60 7.62 -29.39 22.75
N SER A 61 6.52 -29.28 21.99
CA SER A 61 5.11 -29.68 22.24
C SER A 61 4.11 -28.70 22.87
N SER A 62 3.18 -28.27 21.99
CA SER A 62 1.71 -28.21 22.10
C SER A 62 1.01 -27.62 23.32
N SER A 63 0.24 -26.55 23.10
CA SER A 63 -1.16 -26.44 23.54
C SER A 63 -1.85 -25.23 22.91
N ALA A 64 -3.05 -25.45 22.38
CA ALA A 64 -3.97 -24.42 21.93
C ALA A 64 -4.36 -23.49 23.08
N THR A 65 -4.24 -22.18 22.90
CA THR A 65 -4.89 -21.17 23.75
C THR A 65 -5.34 -19.97 22.91
N ASN A 66 -6.64 -19.71 22.98
CA ASN A 66 -7.37 -18.54 22.50
C ASN A 66 -6.64 -17.20 22.71
N PRO A 67 -6.80 -16.23 21.80
CA PRO A 67 -6.70 -14.82 22.15
C PRO A 67 -8.09 -14.21 22.32
N ASN A 68 -8.40 -13.83 23.55
CA ASN A 68 -9.46 -12.90 23.91
C ASN A 68 -8.83 -11.49 23.86
N PRO A 69 -9.25 -10.53 23.02
CA PRO A 69 -8.55 -9.25 22.91
C PRO A 69 -9.17 -8.25 23.89
N VAL A 70 -8.70 -8.25 25.13
CA VAL A 70 -8.75 -7.04 25.97
C VAL A 70 -7.47 -6.97 26.75
N LEU A 71 -6.44 -6.31 26.19
CA LEU A 71 -5.31 -5.75 26.92
C LEU A 71 -4.59 -4.76 26.00
N SER A 72 -4.39 -3.56 26.54
CA SER A 72 -3.66 -2.44 25.94
C SER A 72 -2.36 -2.91 25.26
N SER A 73 -2.32 -2.86 23.94
CA SER A 73 -1.06 -3.02 23.20
C SER A 73 -0.25 -1.74 23.34
N SER A 74 0.70 -1.72 24.28
CA SER A 74 1.95 -1.02 24.01
C SER A 74 2.68 -1.86 22.97
N SER A 75 2.33 -1.69 21.69
CA SER A 75 3.18 -2.12 20.59
C SER A 75 4.52 -1.42 20.81
N ALA A 76 5.57 -2.22 21.04
CA ALA A 76 6.92 -1.72 21.14
C ALA A 76 7.31 -1.16 19.77
N GLU A 77 7.00 0.11 19.54
CA GLU A 77 7.69 0.94 18.57
C GLU A 77 9.19 0.78 18.84
N GLY A 78 9.98 0.44 17.81
CA GLY A 78 11.43 0.39 17.93
C GLY A 78 11.97 1.69 18.54
N VAL A 79 13.13 1.64 19.21
CA VAL A 79 13.73 2.79 19.90
C VAL A 79 13.82 3.98 18.93
N ILE A 80 12.88 4.91 19.04
CA ILE A 80 12.86 6.14 18.23
C ILE A 80 13.79 7.13 18.90
N ASP A 81 14.78 7.62 18.17
CA ASP A 81 15.67 8.66 18.66
C ASP A 81 14.87 9.95 18.90
N THR A 82 14.74 10.33 20.18
CA THR A 82 14.00 11.54 20.57
C THR A 82 14.80 12.83 20.40
N THR A 83 16.06 12.73 19.97
CA THR A 83 16.93 13.89 19.72
C THR A 83 16.66 14.54 18.37
N ILE A 84 15.97 13.84 17.46
CA ILE A 84 15.60 14.34 16.13
C ILE A 84 14.08 14.58 16.02
N THR A 85 13.68 15.60 15.27
CA THR A 85 12.26 15.87 14.98
C THR A 85 11.76 14.85 13.98
N ASN A 86 10.65 14.18 14.29
CA ASN A 86 9.96 13.28 13.39
C ASN A 86 8.62 13.89 13.01
N MET A 87 8.40 14.04 11.70
CA MET A 87 7.16 14.56 11.14
C MET A 87 6.08 13.49 11.11
N GLY A 88 4.83 13.93 10.99
CA GLY A 88 3.66 13.06 10.84
C GLY A 88 2.61 13.72 9.94
N VAL A 89 1.75 12.88 9.37
CA VAL A 89 0.51 13.29 8.71
C VAL A 89 -0.64 12.74 9.55
N SER A 90 -1.52 13.62 10.01
CA SER A 90 -2.65 13.24 10.88
C SER A 90 -3.94 13.03 10.09
N GLU A 91 -4.15 13.79 9.02
CA GLU A 91 -5.39 13.76 8.26
C GLU A 91 -5.16 14.14 6.79
N ILE A 92 -5.86 13.46 5.88
CA ILE A 92 -5.80 13.69 4.43
C ILE A 92 -7.23 13.78 3.88
N MET A 93 -7.51 14.87 3.16
CA MET A 93 -8.67 14.96 2.26
C MET A 93 -8.20 14.76 0.83
N TYR A 94 -8.47 13.57 0.29
CA TYR A 94 -8.34 13.25 -1.14
C TYR A 94 -9.74 12.93 -1.68
N ASN A 95 -9.96 13.17 -2.97
CA ASN A 95 -11.27 12.96 -3.62
C ASN A 95 -12.45 13.54 -2.80
N ALA A 96 -12.51 14.86 -2.58
CA ALA A 96 -13.55 15.47 -1.76
C ALA A 96 -14.98 15.19 -2.28
N PRO A 97 -16.00 15.21 -1.40
CA PRO A 97 -17.37 14.86 -1.76
C PRO A 97 -17.99 15.79 -2.81
N SER A 98 -19.05 15.29 -3.45
CA SER A 98 -19.91 16.07 -4.34
C SER A 98 -19.18 16.74 -5.51
N GLY A 99 -18.04 16.18 -5.94
CA GLY A 99 -17.22 16.73 -7.03
C GLY A 99 -16.48 18.02 -6.65
N SER A 100 -16.37 18.32 -5.34
CA SER A 100 -15.50 19.39 -4.86
C SER A 100 -14.06 19.12 -5.29
N ALA A 101 -13.36 20.17 -5.71
CA ALA A 101 -11.94 20.08 -6.02
C ALA A 101 -11.06 20.18 -4.76
N LEU A 102 -11.63 20.46 -3.58
CA LEU A 102 -10.86 20.72 -2.37
C LEU A 102 -10.05 19.49 -1.94
N GLU A 103 -8.75 19.66 -1.78
CA GLU A 103 -7.84 18.63 -1.28
C GLU A 103 -6.90 19.27 -0.25
N TRP A 104 -6.54 18.53 0.79
CA TRP A 104 -5.64 19.04 1.81
C TRP A 104 -4.97 17.93 2.62
N VAL A 105 -3.82 18.27 3.19
CA VAL A 105 -3.02 17.42 4.07
C VAL A 105 -2.75 18.17 5.37
N GLU A 106 -2.92 17.51 6.50
CA GLU A 106 -2.53 18.01 7.80
C GLU A 106 -1.20 17.42 8.26
N VAL A 107 -0.24 18.30 8.56
CA VAL A 107 1.12 17.96 8.96
C VAL A 107 1.38 18.42 10.39
N TYR A 108 2.12 17.61 11.16
CA TYR A 108 2.47 17.91 12.54
C TYR A 108 3.81 17.31 12.95
N ILE A 109 4.34 17.75 14.10
CA ILE A 109 5.49 17.10 14.75
C ILE A 109 4.98 15.93 15.58
N LYS A 110 5.25 14.71 15.11
CA LYS A 110 4.88 13.47 15.80
C LYS A 110 5.72 13.26 17.05
N LYS A 111 7.04 13.40 16.94
CA LYS A 111 8.01 13.21 18.04
C LYS A 111 9.22 14.13 17.87
N GLY A 112 10.02 14.26 18.95
CA GLY A 112 11.22 15.09 18.96
C GLY A 112 10.98 16.56 19.33
N PRO A 113 12.00 17.43 19.14
CA PRO A 113 11.95 18.85 19.49
C PRO A 113 11.15 19.68 18.47
N ASP A 114 10.85 20.93 18.87
CA ASP A 114 10.22 21.94 18.01
C ASP A 114 11.13 22.31 16.81
N ILE A 115 10.51 22.61 15.68
CA ILE A 115 11.18 23.23 14.53
C ILE A 115 11.21 24.74 14.75
N THR A 116 12.41 25.31 14.85
CA THR A 116 12.57 26.76 15.06
C THR A 116 12.26 27.56 13.80
N ASP A 117 12.62 27.03 12.63
CA ASP A 117 12.27 27.61 11.33
C ASP A 117 12.08 26.49 10.29
N MET A 118 10.88 26.42 9.71
CA MET A 118 10.49 25.38 8.74
C MET A 118 11.32 25.45 7.46
N GLN A 119 11.60 26.65 6.95
CA GLN A 119 12.39 26.82 5.72
C GLN A 119 13.85 26.39 5.92
N LEU A 120 14.49 26.81 7.02
CA LEU A 120 15.89 26.43 7.32
C LEU A 120 16.04 24.93 7.60
N SER A 121 14.98 24.30 8.13
CA SER A 121 14.93 22.85 8.35
C SER A 121 14.57 22.07 7.08
N ASN A 122 14.37 22.77 5.95
CA ASN A 122 13.93 22.22 4.67
C ASN A 122 12.64 21.39 4.79
N LEU A 123 11.70 21.83 5.64
CA LEU A 123 10.39 21.21 5.75
C LEU A 123 9.63 21.41 4.44
N ARG A 124 9.22 20.31 3.82
CA ARG A 124 8.51 20.29 2.55
C ARG A 124 7.59 19.09 2.42
N LEU A 125 6.61 19.22 1.53
CA LEU A 125 5.89 18.09 0.95
C LEU A 125 6.58 17.68 -0.36
N ASP A 126 6.75 16.38 -0.56
CA ASP A 126 7.15 15.71 -1.79
C ASP A 126 6.15 14.55 -2.09
N GLY A 127 6.36 13.81 -3.19
CA GLY A 127 5.51 12.67 -3.59
C GLY A 127 4.31 13.12 -4.42
N ALA A 128 3.10 12.84 -3.96
CA ALA A 128 1.83 13.14 -4.62
C ALA A 128 1.65 14.64 -4.94
N VAL A 129 2.16 15.50 -4.06
CA VAL A 129 2.15 16.96 -4.21
C VAL A 129 3.46 17.54 -3.68
N SER A 130 3.88 18.68 -4.21
CA SER A 130 5.09 19.37 -3.74
C SER A 130 4.76 20.70 -3.10
N PHE A 131 5.38 21.01 -1.96
CA PHE A 131 5.22 22.31 -1.31
C PHE A 131 6.40 22.63 -0.40
N ASN A 132 6.98 23.82 -0.53
CA ASN A 132 8.04 24.29 0.36
C ASN A 132 7.46 25.22 1.43
N PHE A 133 7.66 24.87 2.71
CA PHE A 133 7.15 25.69 3.80
C PHE A 133 7.94 27.02 3.93
N PRO A 134 7.27 28.15 4.21
CA PRO A 134 7.93 29.43 4.41
C PRO A 134 8.66 29.48 5.77
N THR A 135 9.35 30.59 6.03
CA THR A 135 9.93 30.85 7.36
C THR A 135 8.88 30.83 8.47
N GLY A 136 9.32 30.47 9.66
CA GLY A 136 8.46 30.38 10.84
C GLY A 136 8.61 29.06 11.58
N SER A 137 8.38 29.09 12.89
CA SER A 137 8.47 27.92 13.77
C SER A 137 7.29 26.96 13.58
N LEU A 138 7.49 25.69 13.89
CA LEU A 138 6.43 24.70 14.13
C LEU A 138 6.71 24.03 15.46
N LYS A 139 5.77 24.13 16.40
CA LYS A 139 5.93 23.55 17.73
C LYS A 139 5.23 22.21 17.82
N LYS A 140 5.71 21.36 18.72
CA LYS A 140 5.03 20.11 19.06
C LYS A 140 3.61 20.41 19.56
N GLY A 141 2.63 19.69 19.01
CA GLY A 141 1.21 19.89 19.28
C GLY A 141 0.53 20.95 18.40
N GLU A 142 1.28 21.64 17.53
CA GLU A 142 0.68 22.42 16.44
C GLU A 142 0.43 21.53 15.22
N TYR A 143 -0.68 21.82 14.54
CA TYR A 143 -1.07 21.21 13.28
C TYR A 143 -1.14 22.30 12.20
N VAL A 144 -0.64 22.00 11.01
CA VAL A 144 -0.66 22.92 9.87
C VAL A 144 -1.28 22.24 8.67
N ILE A 145 -2.10 23.00 7.93
CA ILE A 145 -2.76 22.52 6.72
C ILE A 145 -1.96 23.00 5.51
N VAL A 146 -1.78 22.10 4.54
CA VAL A 146 -1.39 22.46 3.17
C VAL A 146 -2.52 22.01 2.24
N THR A 147 -2.98 22.88 1.35
CA THR A 147 -4.14 22.62 0.49
C THR A 147 -3.92 23.11 -0.93
N ASN A 148 -4.63 22.52 -1.90
CA ASN A 148 -4.64 23.01 -3.28
C ASN A 148 -5.37 24.35 -3.45
N ASP A 149 -6.29 24.70 -2.56
CA ASP A 149 -7.05 25.96 -2.64
C ASP A 149 -7.31 26.53 -1.24
N PRO A 150 -6.42 27.42 -0.75
CA PRO A 150 -6.59 28.04 0.57
C PRO A 150 -7.86 28.88 0.72
N THR A 151 -8.43 29.36 -0.40
CA THR A 151 -9.66 30.17 -0.38
C THR A 151 -10.86 29.26 -0.21
N LEU A 152 -10.95 28.19 -0.99
CA LEU A 152 -12.00 27.17 -0.87
C LEU A 152 -11.92 26.48 0.49
N PHE A 153 -10.73 26.14 0.97
CA PHE A 153 -10.53 25.56 2.30
C PHE A 153 -11.16 26.43 3.40
N LYS A 154 -10.88 27.73 3.40
CA LYS A 154 -11.45 28.66 4.40
C LYS A 154 -12.95 28.87 4.26
N GLN A 155 -13.52 28.68 3.06
CA GLN A 155 -14.96 28.69 2.85
C GLN A 155 -15.62 27.43 3.41
N THR A 156 -14.98 26.27 3.22
CA THR A 156 -15.44 24.98 3.75
C THR A 156 -15.32 24.91 5.27
N TYR A 157 -14.23 25.44 5.84
CA TYR A 157 -13.95 25.47 7.28
C TYR A 157 -13.89 26.92 7.80
N PRO A 158 -15.03 27.62 7.96
CA PRO A 158 -15.06 29.02 8.38
C PRO A 158 -14.73 29.24 9.86
N SER A 159 -14.59 28.17 10.65
CA SER A 159 -14.40 28.22 12.11
C SER A 159 -13.29 27.27 12.54
N LEU A 160 -12.07 27.58 12.11
CA LEU A 160 -10.87 26.83 12.50
C LEU A 160 -10.41 27.20 13.92
N PRO A 161 -9.73 26.27 14.62
CA PRO A 161 -9.04 26.56 15.88
C PRO A 161 -8.10 27.77 15.76
N ALA A 162 -8.00 28.55 16.84
CA ALA A 162 -7.10 29.71 16.88
C ALA A 162 -5.64 29.26 16.69
N GLY A 163 -4.94 29.89 15.74
CA GLY A 163 -3.56 29.54 15.41
C GLY A 163 -3.42 28.46 14.34
N CYS A 164 -4.52 27.90 13.81
CA CYS A 164 -4.49 27.03 12.63
C CYS A 164 -3.87 27.77 11.44
N ARG A 165 -2.73 27.29 10.96
CA ARG A 165 -2.03 27.86 9.80
C ARG A 165 -2.41 27.05 8.56
N VAL A 166 -2.92 27.75 7.56
CA VAL A 166 -3.29 27.18 6.26
C VAL A 166 -2.33 27.73 5.20
N PHE A 167 -1.57 26.82 4.61
CA PHE A 167 -0.63 27.06 3.52
C PHE A 167 -1.20 26.54 2.19
N GLY A 168 -0.60 27.00 1.10
CA GLY A 168 -0.97 26.62 -0.26
C GLY A 168 -1.18 27.84 -1.18
N PRO A 169 -1.60 27.63 -2.44
CA PRO A 169 -1.71 26.32 -3.09
C PRO A 169 -0.35 25.59 -3.08
N TRP A 170 -0.36 24.27 -3.04
CA TRP A 170 0.84 23.49 -3.37
C TRP A 170 1.20 23.66 -4.85
N ASP A 171 2.39 23.19 -5.22
CA ASP A 171 2.98 23.44 -6.53
C ASP A 171 2.14 22.87 -7.68
N ASN A 172 2.34 23.44 -8.87
CA ASN A 172 1.71 22.93 -10.08
C ASN A 172 2.33 21.60 -10.51
N ASP A 173 1.50 20.71 -11.04
CA ASP A 173 1.96 19.51 -11.74
C ASP A 173 2.79 19.92 -12.97
N SER A 174 3.98 19.34 -13.10
CA SER A 174 4.97 19.74 -14.11
C SER A 174 4.54 19.42 -15.55
N LYS A 175 3.61 18.47 -15.74
CA LYS A 175 3.13 18.01 -17.04
C LYS A 175 1.96 18.85 -17.54
N THR A 176 1.07 19.24 -16.62
CA THR A 176 -0.19 19.94 -16.93
C THR A 176 -0.14 21.43 -16.65
N ASN A 177 0.82 21.88 -15.82
CA ASN A 177 0.94 23.25 -15.31
C ASN A 177 -0.33 23.77 -14.59
N ALA A 178 -1.19 22.87 -14.12
CA ALA A 178 -2.27 23.16 -13.20
C ALA A 178 -1.83 22.83 -11.76
N VAL A 179 -2.52 23.37 -10.74
CA VAL A 179 -2.28 22.98 -9.34
C VAL A 179 -2.38 21.46 -9.25
N ALA A 180 -1.35 20.82 -8.69
CA ALA A 180 -1.29 19.37 -8.58
C ALA A 180 -2.50 18.82 -7.81
N LYS A 181 -2.79 17.53 -7.99
CA LYS A 181 -3.87 16.84 -7.29
C LYS A 181 -3.35 15.62 -6.56
N LEU A 182 -3.95 15.34 -5.40
CA LEU A 182 -3.86 14.02 -4.79
C LEU A 182 -4.59 13.03 -5.70
N VAL A 183 -3.84 12.12 -6.33
CA VAL A 183 -4.39 11.16 -7.30
C VAL A 183 -5.36 10.23 -6.58
N ASN A 184 -6.62 10.21 -7.01
CA ASN A 184 -7.70 9.52 -6.31
C ASN A 184 -7.47 8.00 -6.21
N GLU A 185 -6.77 7.42 -7.18
CA GLU A 185 -6.38 6.02 -7.22
C GLU A 185 -5.39 5.65 -6.10
N GLY A 186 -4.71 6.65 -5.56
CA GLY A 186 -3.72 6.50 -4.50
C GLY A 186 -2.35 6.98 -4.91
N ASP A 187 -1.63 7.47 -3.91
CA ASP A 187 -0.27 7.98 -4.03
C ASP A 187 0.33 8.07 -2.61
N VAL A 188 1.51 8.67 -2.48
CA VAL A 188 2.20 8.88 -1.21
C VAL A 188 2.47 10.36 -1.00
N VAL A 189 2.00 10.91 0.12
CA VAL A 189 2.44 12.22 0.60
C VAL A 189 3.68 12.03 1.45
N GLU A 190 4.80 12.60 1.00
CA GLU A 190 6.04 12.59 1.77
C GLU A 190 6.19 13.92 2.51
N VAL A 191 6.38 13.89 3.82
CA VAL A 191 6.80 15.08 4.58
C VAL A 191 8.27 14.92 4.89
N LYS A 192 9.08 15.83 4.36
CA LYS A 192 10.54 15.73 4.46
C LYS A 192 11.17 16.89 5.21
N LEU A 193 12.28 16.60 5.86
CA LEU A 193 13.18 17.54 6.49
C LEU A 193 14.56 17.49 5.81
N LYS A 194 15.49 18.30 6.32
CA LYS A 194 16.92 18.11 6.08
C LYS A 194 17.46 17.08 7.10
N GLY A 195 17.98 15.96 6.60
CA GLY A 195 18.47 14.86 7.44
C GLY A 195 17.36 13.83 7.70
N GLU A 196 17.37 13.23 8.89
CA GLU A 196 16.36 12.25 9.31
C GLU A 196 15.07 12.92 9.83
N GLY A 197 13.97 12.15 9.93
CA GLY A 197 12.69 12.62 10.48
C GLY A 197 11.51 12.65 9.51
N ASP A 198 11.73 12.21 8.27
CA ASP A 198 10.72 12.14 7.21
C ASP A 198 9.60 11.13 7.51
N VAL A 199 8.43 11.34 6.91
CA VAL A 199 7.31 10.37 6.92
C VAL A 199 6.73 10.21 5.52
N SER A 200 6.37 8.98 5.18
CA SER A 200 5.63 8.64 3.96
C SER A 200 4.22 8.21 4.36
N ALA A 201 3.22 9.02 3.97
CA ALA A 201 1.82 8.76 4.21
C ALA A 201 1.15 8.33 2.91
N ALA A 202 0.87 7.03 2.79
CA ALA A 202 0.16 6.50 1.63
C ALA A 202 -1.34 6.74 1.76
N PHE A 203 -2.03 6.72 0.63
CA PHE A 203 -3.49 6.66 0.55
C PHE A 203 -3.88 5.98 -0.76
N SER A 204 -5.09 5.41 -0.84
CA SER A 204 -5.64 4.86 -2.08
C SER A 204 -7.15 4.72 -1.99
N ASN A 205 -7.81 4.64 -3.13
CA ASN A 205 -9.22 4.27 -3.22
C ASN A 205 -9.47 2.75 -3.11
N LEU A 206 -8.44 1.91 -3.16
CA LEU A 206 -8.58 0.46 -3.13
C LEU A 206 -8.68 -0.08 -1.70
N PRO A 207 -9.38 -1.20 -1.45
CA PRO A 207 -9.30 -1.90 -0.17
C PRO A 207 -7.85 -2.23 0.22
N PRO A 208 -7.50 -2.22 1.52
CA PRO A 208 -8.39 -2.01 2.66
C PRO A 208 -8.58 -0.54 3.07
N TRP A 209 -8.19 0.43 2.24
CA TRP A 209 -8.44 1.84 2.54
C TRP A 209 -9.96 2.11 2.66
N PRO A 210 -10.38 3.01 3.56
CA PRO A 210 -11.79 3.26 3.81
C PRO A 210 -12.45 3.99 2.65
N SER A 211 -13.51 3.42 2.08
CA SER A 211 -14.27 4.00 0.97
C SER A 211 -14.94 5.31 1.35
N LEU A 212 -15.26 5.48 2.64
CA LEU A 212 -15.85 6.71 3.13
C LEU A 212 -14.92 7.93 3.01
N ALA A 213 -13.60 7.70 2.99
CA ALA A 213 -12.60 8.74 2.77
C ALA A 213 -12.39 9.07 1.27
N ASN A 214 -13.01 8.30 0.38
CA ASN A 214 -12.83 8.39 -1.06
C ASN A 214 -14.12 8.90 -1.73
N GLY A 215 -14.32 10.22 -1.81
CA GLY A 215 -15.49 10.81 -2.49
C GLY A 215 -16.78 10.81 -1.68
N ASN A 216 -16.77 10.25 -0.47
CA ASN A 216 -17.97 10.01 0.35
C ASN A 216 -18.04 10.91 1.60
N GLY A 217 -17.29 12.02 1.57
CA GLY A 217 -17.48 13.12 2.52
C GLY A 217 -16.79 12.95 3.86
N ARG A 218 -15.84 12.02 3.97
CA ARG A 218 -14.94 11.94 5.14
C ARG A 218 -13.51 12.08 4.66
N THR A 219 -12.65 12.47 5.56
CA THR A 219 -11.19 12.44 5.41
C THR A 219 -10.64 11.09 5.88
N LEU A 220 -9.41 10.83 5.49
CA LEU A 220 -8.59 9.76 6.03
C LEU A 220 -7.85 10.28 7.27
N VAL A 221 -8.06 9.65 8.43
CA VAL A 221 -7.45 10.04 9.72
C VAL A 221 -6.51 8.96 10.19
N TYR A 222 -5.30 9.36 10.57
CA TYR A 222 -4.29 8.48 11.15
C TYR A 222 -4.68 8.10 12.57
N ARG A 223 -4.60 6.80 12.91
CA ARG A 223 -5.01 6.25 14.21
C ARG A 223 -4.05 6.59 15.35
N GLY A 224 -2.94 7.27 15.07
CA GLY A 224 -1.92 7.60 16.05
C GLY A 224 -0.87 6.52 16.28
N SER A 225 -0.99 5.35 15.63
CA SER A 225 -0.04 4.24 15.77
C SER A 225 0.19 3.46 14.47
N GLY A 226 1.35 2.83 14.35
CA GLY A 226 1.77 2.05 13.18
C GLY A 226 2.57 2.84 12.14
N ASN A 227 2.50 2.40 10.88
CA ASN A 227 3.19 3.02 9.74
C ASN A 227 2.17 3.81 8.91
N GLU A 228 2.43 5.09 8.64
CA GLU A 228 1.57 5.93 7.79
C GLU A 228 1.47 5.44 6.34
N ALA A 229 2.37 4.55 5.89
CA ALA A 229 2.25 3.86 4.60
C ALA A 229 1.30 2.64 4.64
N ASP A 230 0.91 2.16 5.83
CA ASP A 230 0.03 1.00 6.01
C ASP A 230 -1.44 1.44 6.13
N PRO A 231 -2.37 0.97 5.27
CA PRO A 231 -3.79 1.28 5.40
C PRO A 231 -4.39 0.96 6.77
N ASN A 232 -3.87 -0.03 7.49
CA ASN A 232 -4.35 -0.40 8.83
C ASN A 232 -4.11 0.70 9.87
N SER A 233 -3.17 1.61 9.62
CA SER A 233 -2.91 2.77 10.45
C SER A 233 -3.91 3.92 10.23
N TRP A 234 -4.87 3.77 9.32
CA TRP A 234 -5.82 4.81 8.96
C TRP A 234 -7.28 4.36 9.13
N GLY A 235 -8.18 5.34 9.15
CA GLY A 235 -9.62 5.11 9.11
C GLY A 235 -10.35 6.35 8.62
N ALA A 236 -11.61 6.19 8.21
CA ALA A 236 -12.44 7.34 7.86
C ALA A 236 -12.70 8.19 9.11
N SER A 237 -12.59 9.51 9.02
CA SER A 237 -12.88 10.43 10.12
C SER A 237 -14.28 10.22 10.68
N ALA A 238 -14.44 10.28 12.00
CA ALA A 238 -15.74 10.26 12.68
C ALA A 238 -16.54 11.54 12.39
N VAL A 239 -15.87 12.63 12.03
CA VAL A 239 -16.48 13.90 11.66
C VAL A 239 -16.65 13.95 10.13
N GLU A 240 -17.85 14.28 9.67
CA GLU A 240 -18.08 14.49 8.24
C GLU A 240 -17.31 15.73 7.76
N ASN A 241 -16.62 15.59 6.63
CA ASN A 241 -15.64 16.50 6.05
C ASN A 241 -14.35 16.67 6.87
N GLY A 242 -14.10 15.85 7.87
CA GLY A 242 -12.87 15.92 8.68
C GLY A 242 -12.86 17.05 9.70
N ASN A 243 -11.78 17.14 10.47
CA ASN A 243 -11.69 18.04 11.62
C ASN A 243 -10.31 18.75 11.70
N PRO A 244 -9.98 19.57 10.69
CA PRO A 244 -8.65 20.14 10.56
C PRO A 244 -8.25 21.04 11.73
N CYS A 245 -6.96 21.00 12.04
CA CYS A 245 -6.21 21.72 13.05
C CYS A 245 -6.57 21.40 14.51
N VAL A 246 -7.34 20.35 14.77
CA VAL A 246 -7.72 19.97 16.13
C VAL A 246 -6.75 18.94 16.70
N GLY A 247 -6.37 17.94 15.89
CA GLY A 247 -5.55 16.82 16.35
C GLY A 247 -6.32 15.80 17.19
N ASP A 248 -5.69 14.65 17.42
CA ASP A 248 -6.28 13.49 18.13
C ASP A 248 -7.64 13.05 17.56
N ASP A 249 -7.83 13.25 16.26
CA ASP A 249 -9.08 12.96 15.58
C ASP A 249 -9.48 11.49 15.69
N LYS A 250 -10.79 11.29 15.77
CA LYS A 250 -11.37 9.96 15.90
C LYS A 250 -11.74 9.46 14.53
N VAL A 251 -11.48 8.17 14.31
CA VAL A 251 -11.99 7.43 13.17
C VAL A 251 -13.35 6.84 13.51
N LEU A 252 -14.17 6.58 12.50
CA LEU A 252 -15.38 5.78 12.67
C LEU A 252 -15.01 4.36 13.14
N ASP A 253 -15.73 3.88 14.14
CA ASP A 253 -15.57 2.52 14.64
C ASP A 253 -15.93 1.51 13.54
N ALA A 254 -15.05 0.52 13.34
CA ALA A 254 -15.39 -0.62 12.48
C ALA A 254 -16.52 -1.45 13.10
N THR A 255 -17.27 -2.13 12.24
CA THR A 255 -18.21 -3.17 12.67
C THR A 255 -17.46 -4.44 13.09
N THR A 256 -18.01 -5.23 14.03
CA THR A 256 -17.37 -6.49 14.47
C THR A 256 -17.44 -7.59 13.42
N VAL A 257 -18.25 -7.41 12.37
CA VAL A 257 -18.37 -8.33 11.24
C VAL A 257 -17.55 -7.80 10.07
N ARG A 258 -16.55 -8.57 9.62
CA ARG A 258 -15.74 -8.24 8.45
C ARG A 258 -16.02 -9.18 7.28
N LEU A 259 -15.77 -8.70 6.05
CA LEU A 259 -15.51 -9.61 4.92
C LEU A 259 -14.28 -10.46 5.27
N ASN A 260 -14.37 -11.78 5.10
CA ASN A 260 -13.32 -12.71 5.51
C ASN A 260 -12.64 -13.38 4.33
N GLU A 261 -13.44 -14.01 3.46
CA GLU A 261 -12.97 -14.69 2.27
C GLU A 261 -14.07 -14.62 1.19
N ILE A 262 -13.69 -14.44 -0.07
CA ILE A 262 -14.60 -14.38 -1.19
C ILE A 262 -14.05 -15.26 -2.31
N LYS A 263 -14.86 -16.20 -2.76
CA LYS A 263 -14.58 -16.97 -3.97
C LYS A 263 -15.18 -16.23 -5.19
N PRO A 264 -14.35 -15.71 -6.11
CA PRO A 264 -14.86 -15.13 -7.33
C PRO A 264 -15.53 -16.22 -8.18
N TYR A 265 -16.40 -15.79 -9.07
CA TYR A 265 -17.14 -16.67 -9.95
C TYR A 265 -16.45 -16.74 -11.33
N SER A 266 -16.22 -17.92 -11.87
CA SER A 266 -15.84 -18.08 -13.28
C SER A 266 -17.08 -18.10 -14.17
N LEU A 267 -17.03 -17.46 -15.34
CA LEU A 267 -18.14 -17.45 -16.31
C LEU A 267 -18.58 -18.88 -16.67
N GLY A 268 -19.77 -19.30 -16.20
CA GLY A 268 -20.34 -20.63 -16.43
C GLY A 268 -20.35 -21.57 -15.22
N GLU A 269 -19.76 -21.19 -14.09
CA GLU A 269 -19.84 -21.94 -12.82
C GLU A 269 -21.07 -21.49 -12.01
N THR A 270 -21.29 -21.90 -10.75
CA THR A 270 -22.36 -21.38 -9.85
C THR A 270 -21.97 -21.47 -8.38
N ASP A 271 -20.69 -21.63 -8.07
CA ASP A 271 -20.18 -21.98 -6.73
C ASP A 271 -19.46 -20.82 -6.04
N GLY A 272 -19.68 -19.58 -6.50
CA GLY A 272 -19.17 -18.38 -5.85
C GLY A 272 -19.87 -18.14 -4.51
N TRP A 273 -19.12 -17.61 -3.55
CA TRP A 273 -19.62 -17.35 -2.19
C TRP A 273 -18.86 -16.19 -1.54
N ILE A 274 -19.48 -15.59 -0.53
CA ILE A 274 -18.88 -14.60 0.36
C ILE A 274 -18.93 -15.15 1.77
N GLU A 275 -17.81 -15.09 2.47
CA GLU A 275 -17.76 -15.40 3.88
C GLU A 275 -17.53 -14.15 4.71
N LEU A 276 -18.28 -14.07 5.81
CA LEU A 276 -18.09 -13.07 6.84
C LEU A 276 -17.55 -13.71 8.11
N TYR A 277 -16.73 -12.96 8.83
CA TYR A 277 -16.24 -13.33 10.15
C TYR A 277 -16.63 -12.28 11.19
N ASN A 278 -17.20 -12.72 12.30
CA ASN A 278 -17.51 -11.85 13.44
C ASN A 278 -16.48 -12.07 14.54
N TYR A 279 -15.58 -11.10 14.73
CA TYR A 279 -14.59 -11.13 15.80
C TYR A 279 -15.14 -10.60 17.14
N GLY A 280 -16.44 -10.30 17.20
CA GLY A 280 -17.14 -9.88 18.41
C GLY A 280 -17.59 -11.05 19.29
N SER A 281 -17.94 -10.74 20.53
CA SER A 281 -18.40 -11.70 21.54
C SER A 281 -19.90 -12.01 21.50
N ALA A 282 -20.66 -11.35 20.62
CA ALA A 282 -22.10 -11.56 20.44
C ALA A 282 -22.44 -11.81 18.96
N PRO A 283 -23.45 -12.65 18.66
CA PRO A 283 -23.90 -12.84 17.29
C PRO A 283 -24.49 -11.55 16.71
N VAL A 284 -24.31 -11.34 15.40
CA VAL A 284 -24.79 -10.15 14.67
C VAL A 284 -25.69 -10.58 13.53
N ASP A 285 -26.90 -10.03 13.47
CA ASP A 285 -27.80 -10.20 12.31
C ASP A 285 -27.48 -9.13 11.26
N ILE A 286 -27.02 -9.56 10.09
CA ILE A 286 -26.64 -8.69 8.96
C ILE A 286 -27.79 -8.46 7.97
N LYS A 287 -29.01 -8.92 8.29
CA LYS A 287 -30.15 -8.74 7.39
C LYS A 287 -30.36 -7.26 7.10
N GLY A 288 -30.42 -6.92 5.81
CA GLY A 288 -30.57 -5.55 5.35
C GLY A 288 -29.27 -4.78 5.18
N TRP A 289 -28.11 -5.35 5.56
CA TRP A 289 -26.80 -4.76 5.22
C TRP A 289 -26.59 -4.75 3.71
N GLU A 290 -25.71 -3.87 3.24
CA GLU A 290 -25.50 -3.68 1.80
C GLU A 290 -24.10 -4.14 1.38
N LEU A 291 -24.04 -4.99 0.36
CA LEU A 291 -22.82 -5.34 -0.34
C LEU A 291 -22.71 -4.51 -1.63
N GLU A 292 -21.52 -4.01 -1.95
CA GLU A 292 -21.24 -3.27 -3.19
C GLU A 292 -20.04 -3.86 -3.91
N SER A 293 -20.19 -4.05 -5.22
CA SER A 293 -19.10 -4.32 -6.16
C SER A 293 -18.81 -3.03 -6.90
N LYS A 294 -17.58 -2.49 -6.75
CA LYS A 294 -17.18 -1.28 -7.49
C LYS A 294 -17.04 -1.55 -8.97
N LEU A 295 -16.47 -2.68 -9.36
CA LEU A 295 -16.28 -3.01 -10.78
C LEU A 295 -17.61 -3.05 -11.52
N LYS A 296 -18.68 -3.55 -10.88
CA LYS A 296 -20.01 -3.64 -11.47
C LYS A 296 -20.87 -2.40 -11.27
N GLY A 297 -20.46 -1.49 -10.39
CA GLY A 297 -21.31 -0.38 -9.94
C GLY A 297 -22.64 -0.86 -9.35
N LYS A 298 -22.65 -2.05 -8.73
CA LYS A 298 -23.87 -2.72 -8.28
C LYS A 298 -23.87 -2.89 -6.77
N LYS A 299 -25.05 -2.73 -6.18
CA LYS A 299 -25.33 -2.94 -4.76
C LYS A 299 -26.36 -4.05 -4.57
N TRP A 300 -26.21 -4.80 -3.50
CA TRP A 300 -27.15 -5.81 -3.06
C TRP A 300 -27.49 -5.60 -1.59
N THR A 301 -28.75 -5.79 -1.24
CA THR A 301 -29.19 -5.85 0.16
C THR A 301 -29.23 -7.31 0.60
N ILE A 302 -28.54 -7.65 1.68
CA ILE A 302 -28.47 -9.01 2.19
C ILE A 302 -29.84 -9.42 2.75
N GLY A 303 -30.42 -10.43 2.11
CA GLY A 303 -31.72 -11.02 2.43
C GLY A 303 -31.62 -12.42 3.00
N GLY A 304 -32.72 -13.17 2.89
CA GLY A 304 -32.79 -14.56 3.34
C GLY A 304 -33.18 -14.77 4.80
N ALA A 305 -33.13 -16.04 5.22
CA ALA A 305 -33.47 -16.50 6.56
C ALA A 305 -32.23 -16.74 7.45
N ASN A 306 -31.05 -16.92 6.86
CA ASN A 306 -29.80 -17.24 7.57
C ASN A 306 -28.82 -16.08 7.46
N THR A 307 -29.01 -15.06 8.29
CA THR A 307 -28.24 -13.80 8.28
C THR A 307 -27.54 -13.54 9.61
N VAL A 308 -27.47 -14.53 10.50
CA VAL A 308 -26.82 -14.34 11.80
C VAL A 308 -25.38 -14.84 11.72
N VAL A 309 -24.42 -13.94 11.85
CA VAL A 309 -22.99 -14.28 11.99
C VAL A 309 -22.72 -14.60 13.46
N PRO A 310 -22.36 -15.84 13.83
CA PRO A 310 -22.13 -16.21 15.23
C PRO A 310 -20.98 -15.42 15.87
N ALA A 311 -20.99 -15.28 17.20
CA ALA A 311 -19.84 -14.71 17.92
C ALA A 311 -18.57 -15.56 17.69
N ASN A 312 -17.45 -14.92 17.36
CA ASN A 312 -16.19 -15.59 17.00
C ASN A 312 -16.38 -16.68 15.93
N GLY A 313 -17.32 -16.45 15.00
CA GLY A 313 -17.75 -17.44 14.03
C GLY A 313 -17.88 -16.88 12.63
N TYR A 314 -18.05 -17.82 11.69
CA TYR A 314 -18.13 -17.57 10.26
C TYR A 314 -19.57 -17.71 9.77
N LEU A 315 -19.93 -16.93 8.75
CA LEU A 315 -21.16 -17.10 7.99
C LEU A 315 -20.83 -17.12 6.50
N LEU A 316 -21.16 -18.23 5.85
CA LEU A 316 -21.08 -18.37 4.41
C LEU A 316 -22.39 -17.88 3.77
N LEU A 317 -22.27 -16.93 2.85
CA LEU A 317 -23.34 -16.39 2.04
C LEU A 317 -23.17 -16.90 0.61
N GLU A 318 -24.04 -17.84 0.24
CA GLU A 318 -24.12 -18.37 -1.12
C GLU A 318 -24.58 -17.27 -2.09
N ALA A 319 -24.04 -17.27 -3.31
CA ALA A 319 -24.33 -16.30 -4.35
C ALA A 319 -25.74 -16.38 -4.99
N THR A 320 -26.75 -16.74 -4.21
CA THR A 320 -28.11 -17.05 -4.67
C THR A 320 -29.03 -15.83 -4.71
N ALA A 321 -30.14 -15.96 -5.45
CA ALA A 321 -31.22 -14.98 -5.46
C ALA A 321 -31.90 -14.82 -4.08
N ASP A 322 -31.89 -15.86 -3.23
CA ASP A 322 -32.48 -15.77 -1.89
C ASP A 322 -31.70 -14.83 -0.97
N VAL A 323 -30.38 -14.76 -1.13
CA VAL A 323 -29.49 -13.89 -0.35
C VAL A 323 -29.34 -12.52 -1.02
N PHE A 324 -29.16 -12.49 -2.34
CA PHE A 324 -28.79 -11.29 -3.11
C PHE A 324 -29.86 -10.82 -4.10
N GLY A 325 -31.11 -11.30 -4.00
CA GLY A 325 -32.24 -10.89 -4.85
C GLY A 325 -32.18 -11.43 -6.29
N ASP A 326 -31.15 -11.08 -7.04
CA ASP A 326 -30.89 -11.53 -8.42
C ASP A 326 -29.60 -12.35 -8.56
N GLY A 327 -29.01 -12.73 -7.42
CA GLY A 327 -27.75 -13.47 -7.32
C GLY A 327 -26.52 -12.57 -7.29
N LEU A 328 -25.39 -13.17 -6.94
CA LEU A 328 -24.10 -12.51 -6.88
C LEU A 328 -23.19 -13.10 -7.95
N TYR A 329 -22.59 -12.24 -8.76
CA TYR A 329 -21.63 -12.65 -9.77
C TYR A 329 -20.43 -11.75 -9.61
N LEU A 330 -19.27 -12.28 -9.28
CA LEU A 330 -18.03 -11.50 -9.09
C LEU A 330 -16.99 -11.97 -10.09
N SER A 331 -16.23 -11.05 -10.65
CA SER A 331 -15.26 -11.34 -11.72
C SER A 331 -13.99 -11.94 -11.15
N ASP A 332 -13.39 -12.90 -11.86
CA ASP A 332 -12.03 -13.41 -11.60
C ASP A 332 -10.94 -12.46 -12.15
N ASN A 333 -11.32 -11.35 -12.79
CA ASN A 333 -10.39 -10.27 -13.13
C ASN A 333 -10.07 -9.34 -11.94
N GLY A 334 -10.64 -9.62 -10.76
CA GLY A 334 -10.57 -8.78 -9.58
C GLY A 334 -11.77 -7.84 -9.44
N ASP A 335 -11.96 -7.31 -8.23
CA ASP A 335 -13.05 -6.40 -7.85
C ASP A 335 -12.75 -5.78 -6.48
N GLU A 336 -13.37 -4.65 -6.18
CA GLU A 336 -13.36 -4.09 -4.82
C GLU A 336 -14.74 -4.31 -4.20
N ILE A 337 -14.78 -5.11 -3.15
CA ILE A 337 -16.02 -5.44 -2.45
C ILE A 337 -16.09 -4.67 -1.14
N TYR A 338 -17.21 -3.98 -0.96
CA TYR A 338 -17.51 -3.27 0.28
C TYR A 338 -18.77 -3.85 0.91
N LEU A 339 -18.75 -4.00 2.22
CA LEU A 339 -19.92 -4.35 3.02
C LEU A 339 -20.20 -3.19 3.97
N TYR A 340 -21.40 -2.63 3.86
CA TYR A 340 -21.90 -1.52 4.65
C TYR A 340 -22.91 -2.03 5.67
N GLU A 341 -22.67 -1.71 6.93
CA GLU A 341 -23.66 -1.95 7.98
C GLU A 341 -24.86 -1.03 7.78
N ALA A 342 -26.05 -1.61 7.87
CA ALA A 342 -27.30 -0.87 7.80
C ALA A 342 -28.24 -1.27 8.93
N ALA A 343 -28.93 -0.28 9.48
CA ALA A 343 -29.97 -0.46 10.49
C ALA A 343 -31.25 0.23 10.01
N ALA A 344 -32.38 -0.49 10.03
CA ALA A 344 -33.67 0.01 9.55
C ALA A 344 -33.63 0.61 8.12
N GLY A 345 -32.80 0.02 7.25
CA GLY A 345 -32.64 0.45 5.85
C GLY A 345 -31.76 1.68 5.63
N VAL A 346 -31.01 2.13 6.65
CA VAL A 346 -30.09 3.27 6.56
C VAL A 346 -28.68 2.83 6.95
N ARG A 347 -27.67 3.23 6.16
CA ARG A 347 -26.25 2.97 6.47
C ARG A 347 -25.87 3.63 7.79
N THR A 348 -25.20 2.89 8.68
CA THR A 348 -24.70 3.44 9.95
C THR A 348 -23.40 4.22 9.78
N GLY A 349 -22.75 4.08 8.61
CA GLY A 349 -21.42 4.60 8.34
C GLY A 349 -20.31 3.61 8.69
N LYS A 350 -20.63 2.41 9.20
CA LYS A 350 -19.62 1.36 9.41
C LYS A 350 -19.46 0.52 8.14
N GLU A 351 -18.21 0.20 7.80
CA GLU A 351 -17.90 -0.58 6.62
C GLU A 351 -16.72 -1.53 6.86
N THR A 352 -16.61 -2.51 5.96
CA THR A 352 -15.47 -3.39 5.79
C THR A 352 -15.29 -3.64 4.29
N SER A 353 -14.08 -3.94 3.86
CA SER A 353 -13.77 -4.10 2.44
C SER A 353 -12.80 -5.25 2.21
N LEU A 354 -12.87 -5.84 1.01
CA LEU A 354 -11.95 -6.85 0.53
C LEU A 354 -11.65 -6.61 -0.95
N LEU A 355 -10.37 -6.61 -1.30
CA LEU A 355 -9.94 -6.68 -2.69
C LEU A 355 -10.03 -8.14 -3.16
N ILE A 356 -10.78 -8.38 -4.22
CA ILE A 356 -10.70 -9.63 -4.99
C ILE A 356 -9.52 -9.48 -5.93
N PHE A 357 -8.54 -10.35 -5.79
CA PHE A 357 -7.37 -10.40 -6.65
C PHE A 357 -7.72 -11.12 -7.95
N ALA A 358 -7.15 -10.67 -9.06
CA ALA A 358 -7.33 -11.37 -10.32
C ALA A 358 -6.74 -12.79 -10.20
N GLY A 359 -7.45 -13.77 -10.75
CA GLY A 359 -7.13 -15.19 -10.61
C GLY A 359 -8.34 -16.02 -10.18
N LYS A 360 -8.17 -17.34 -10.22
CA LYS A 360 -9.23 -18.30 -9.88
C LYS A 360 -9.33 -18.65 -8.40
N GLN A 361 -8.37 -18.20 -7.60
CA GLN A 361 -8.38 -18.44 -6.16
C GLN A 361 -9.44 -17.58 -5.48
N SER A 362 -9.91 -18.03 -4.32
CA SER A 362 -10.56 -17.11 -3.39
C SER A 362 -9.58 -16.03 -2.93
N SER A 363 -10.11 -14.88 -2.52
CA SER A 363 -9.36 -13.80 -1.89
C SER A 363 -9.80 -13.67 -0.45
N GLY A 364 -8.90 -13.35 0.47
CA GLY A 364 -9.23 -13.26 1.88
C GLY A 364 -8.25 -12.44 2.71
N ILE A 365 -8.56 -12.33 3.99
CA ILE A 365 -7.80 -11.57 4.99
C ILE A 365 -7.01 -12.53 5.88
N VAL A 366 -5.73 -12.26 6.09
CA VAL A 366 -4.90 -12.96 7.07
C VAL A 366 -4.33 -11.97 8.08
N GLU A 367 -4.21 -12.41 9.34
CA GLU A 367 -3.46 -11.67 10.35
C GLU A 367 -1.96 -11.90 10.10
N VAL A 368 -1.17 -10.83 10.10
CA VAL A 368 0.29 -10.90 9.98
C VAL A 368 0.96 -10.49 11.29
N ALA A 369 2.24 -10.83 11.43
CA ALA A 369 3.00 -10.49 12.63
C ALA A 369 3.00 -8.98 12.87
N GLY A 370 2.74 -8.57 14.12
CA GLY A 370 2.52 -7.16 14.48
C GLY A 370 1.06 -6.80 14.69
N GLY A 371 0.11 -7.73 14.46
CA GLY A 371 -1.32 -7.50 14.69
C GLY A 371 -1.99 -6.66 13.60
N THR A 372 -1.37 -6.56 12.43
CA THR A 372 -1.95 -5.97 11.23
C THR A 372 -2.55 -7.07 10.36
N VAL A 373 -3.37 -6.68 9.38
CA VAL A 373 -3.97 -7.61 8.42
C VAL A 373 -3.42 -7.39 7.02
N ALA A 374 -3.30 -8.48 6.25
CA ALA A 374 -3.01 -8.46 4.83
C ALA A 374 -4.17 -9.06 4.05
N GLN A 375 -4.43 -8.53 2.85
CA GLN A 375 -5.38 -9.10 1.90
C GLN A 375 -4.60 -9.75 0.74
N GLY A 376 -5.10 -10.88 0.23
CA GLY A 376 -4.46 -11.58 -0.87
C GLY A 376 -5.31 -12.72 -1.42
N ALA A 377 -4.85 -13.33 -2.51
CA ALA A 377 -5.36 -14.62 -2.95
C ALA A 377 -5.03 -15.70 -1.92
N MET A 378 -5.96 -16.60 -1.63
CA MET A 378 -5.77 -17.68 -0.66
C MET A 378 -5.06 -18.88 -1.31
N ALA A 379 -4.19 -19.54 -0.54
CA ALA A 379 -3.57 -20.79 -0.98
C ALA A 379 -4.60 -21.93 -1.13
N THR A 380 -5.60 -21.96 -0.25
CA THR A 380 -6.71 -22.92 -0.27
C THR A 380 -7.99 -22.24 0.20
N GLU A 381 -9.12 -22.57 -0.44
CA GLU A 381 -10.45 -22.14 0.01
C GLU A 381 -10.75 -22.67 1.42
N THR A 382 -11.27 -21.82 2.31
CA THR A 382 -11.53 -22.16 3.73
C THR A 382 -12.96 -21.86 4.22
N PRO A 383 -14.02 -22.31 3.52
CA PRO A 383 -15.39 -22.01 3.93
C PRO A 383 -15.72 -22.58 5.31
N GLY A 384 -16.20 -21.72 6.19
CA GLY A 384 -16.61 -21.96 7.56
C GLY A 384 -15.46 -22.05 8.56
N ALA A 385 -14.23 -21.69 8.18
CA ALA A 385 -13.03 -21.91 8.97
C ALA A 385 -12.05 -20.73 8.92
N ALA A 386 -10.98 -20.82 9.71
CA ALA A 386 -9.90 -19.85 9.64
C ALA A 386 -9.20 -19.90 8.28
N ASN A 387 -8.93 -18.70 7.74
CA ASN A 387 -8.27 -18.52 6.46
C ASN A 387 -6.93 -19.23 6.36
N SER A 388 -6.63 -19.80 5.19
CA SER A 388 -5.30 -20.34 4.89
C SER A 388 -4.23 -19.24 4.84
N ALA A 389 -2.97 -19.61 4.62
CA ALA A 389 -1.97 -18.62 4.19
C ALA A 389 -2.36 -18.00 2.84
N LEU A 390 -1.80 -16.82 2.55
CA LEU A 390 -1.91 -16.21 1.23
C LEU A 390 -1.08 -17.04 0.23
N LYS A 391 -1.63 -17.25 -0.97
CA LYS A 391 -0.94 -17.89 -2.08
C LYS A 391 0.28 -17.05 -2.45
N ALA A 392 1.43 -17.70 -2.55
CA ALA A 392 2.67 -17.10 -3.01
C ALA A 392 3.44 -18.04 -3.95
N GLY A 393 4.30 -17.45 -4.77
CA GLY A 393 5.13 -18.12 -5.75
C GLY A 393 4.52 -18.26 -7.15
N PRO A 394 5.30 -18.79 -8.10
CA PRO A 394 6.62 -19.40 -7.90
C PRO A 394 7.79 -18.41 -7.77
N ILE A 395 7.58 -17.14 -8.14
CA ILE A 395 8.56 -16.07 -7.99
C ILE A 395 8.28 -15.30 -6.70
N PHE A 396 9.31 -15.14 -5.89
CA PHE A 396 9.26 -14.48 -4.60
C PHE A 396 10.20 -13.28 -4.56
N ILE A 397 9.84 -12.29 -3.76
CA ILE A 397 10.75 -11.22 -3.38
C ILE A 397 11.71 -11.81 -2.34
N ASN A 398 12.98 -11.92 -2.71
CA ASN A 398 14.00 -12.56 -1.88
C ASN A 398 14.76 -11.57 -1.00
N GLU A 399 15.08 -10.41 -1.54
CA GLU A 399 15.91 -9.43 -0.85
C GLU A 399 15.48 -8.01 -1.23
N ILE A 400 15.34 -7.13 -0.23
CA ILE A 400 15.04 -5.71 -0.43
C ILE A 400 16.11 -4.93 0.30
N HIS A 401 16.95 -4.24 -0.47
CA HIS A 401 17.93 -3.32 0.07
C HIS A 401 17.47 -1.92 -0.28
N TYR A 402 16.91 -1.22 0.71
CA TYR A 402 16.35 0.12 0.59
C TYR A 402 17.07 1.06 1.56
N HIS A 403 16.93 2.37 1.34
CA HIS A 403 17.61 3.37 2.16
C HIS A 403 19.12 3.10 2.31
N GLU A 404 19.86 3.39 1.24
CA GLU A 404 21.32 3.31 1.21
C GLU A 404 21.93 4.03 2.43
N ASN A 405 22.97 3.44 3.01
CA ASN A 405 23.76 4.06 4.06
C ASN A 405 24.45 5.31 3.54
N GLU A 406 23.99 6.48 4.00
CA GLU A 406 24.53 7.78 3.58
C GLU A 406 26.04 7.95 3.87
N ASN A 407 26.60 7.16 4.79
CA ASN A 407 28.03 7.17 5.12
C ASN A 407 28.87 6.24 4.23
N ASP A 408 28.26 5.38 3.42
CA ASP A 408 28.94 4.56 2.42
C ASP A 408 28.38 4.89 1.02
N PRO A 409 29.09 5.70 0.20
CA PRO A 409 28.63 6.05 -1.14
C PRO A 409 28.60 4.85 -2.12
N ASN A 410 29.03 3.67 -1.66
CA ASN A 410 28.94 2.45 -2.43
C ASN A 410 27.81 1.53 -1.95
N ASP A 411 27.05 1.90 -0.93
CA ASP A 411 25.83 1.21 -0.56
C ASP A 411 24.77 1.50 -1.61
N LEU A 412 24.23 0.46 -2.25
CA LEU A 412 23.35 0.61 -3.41
C LEU A 412 22.03 -0.11 -3.18
N GLU A 413 20.95 0.57 -3.51
CA GLU A 413 19.59 0.04 -3.51
C GLU A 413 19.43 -1.08 -4.55
N PHE A 414 18.76 -2.17 -4.17
CA PHE A 414 18.36 -3.22 -5.10
C PHE A 414 17.17 -4.04 -4.59
N LEU A 415 16.56 -4.75 -5.54
CA LEU A 415 15.54 -5.76 -5.29
C LEU A 415 16.02 -7.10 -5.88
N GLU A 416 15.90 -8.20 -5.14
CA GLU A 416 16.18 -9.54 -5.64
C GLU A 416 14.92 -10.39 -5.70
N LEU A 417 14.74 -11.09 -6.82
CA LEU A 417 13.71 -12.09 -7.01
C LEU A 417 14.32 -13.49 -7.01
N VAL A 418 13.60 -14.48 -6.47
CA VAL A 418 13.99 -15.89 -6.52
C VAL A 418 12.86 -16.75 -7.07
N ASN A 419 13.21 -17.70 -7.95
CA ASN A 419 12.31 -18.74 -8.39
C ASN A 419 12.44 -19.96 -7.48
N LYS A 420 11.42 -20.25 -6.67
CA LYS A 420 11.40 -21.44 -5.80
C LYS A 420 10.81 -22.68 -6.48
N GLY A 421 10.41 -22.56 -7.75
CA GLY A 421 9.90 -23.65 -8.56
C GLY A 421 11.00 -24.56 -9.13
N THR A 422 10.57 -25.67 -9.71
CA THR A 422 11.43 -26.69 -10.34
C THR A 422 11.61 -26.50 -11.85
N THR A 423 11.03 -25.45 -12.41
CA THR A 423 11.11 -25.10 -13.84
C THR A 423 11.49 -23.64 -14.01
N ASP A 424 12.17 -23.33 -15.11
CA ASP A 424 12.46 -21.95 -15.51
C ASP A 424 11.15 -21.17 -15.66
N VAL A 425 11.14 -19.92 -15.20
CA VAL A 425 10.01 -19.01 -15.34
C VAL A 425 10.38 -17.92 -16.31
N THR A 426 9.69 -17.88 -17.46
CA THR A 426 9.74 -16.74 -18.38
C THR A 426 8.82 -15.65 -17.86
N LEU A 427 9.31 -14.42 -17.74
CA LEU A 427 8.59 -13.28 -17.15
C LEU A 427 7.73 -12.52 -18.18
N VAL A 428 7.30 -13.22 -19.23
CA VAL A 428 6.32 -12.76 -20.22
C VAL A 428 5.30 -13.87 -20.41
N GLU A 429 4.02 -13.55 -20.20
CA GLU A 429 2.91 -14.48 -20.39
C GLU A 429 2.23 -14.22 -21.74
N ASN A 430 1.81 -15.30 -22.41
CA ASN A 430 0.96 -15.20 -23.58
C ASN A 430 -0.50 -15.48 -23.19
N VAL A 431 -1.24 -14.42 -22.88
CA VAL A 431 -2.67 -14.52 -22.55
C VAL A 431 -3.47 -14.34 -23.83
N ASN A 432 -4.26 -15.34 -24.23
CA ASN A 432 -5.09 -15.28 -25.46
C ASN A 432 -4.33 -14.82 -26.73
N ASN A 433 -3.10 -15.31 -26.91
CA ASN A 433 -2.16 -14.92 -27.99
C ASN A 433 -1.65 -13.46 -27.94
N ALA A 434 -1.79 -12.79 -26.80
CA ALA A 434 -1.18 -11.49 -26.54
C ALA A 434 -0.03 -11.64 -25.52
N PRO A 435 1.22 -11.30 -25.88
CA PRO A 435 2.31 -11.26 -24.91
C PRO A 435 2.14 -10.06 -23.98
N GLN A 436 2.44 -10.27 -22.70
CA GLN A 436 2.51 -9.22 -21.68
C GLN A 436 3.59 -9.55 -20.65
N GLY A 437 4.38 -8.55 -20.27
CA GLY A 437 5.39 -8.70 -19.23
C GLY A 437 4.78 -8.84 -17.83
N TRP A 438 5.43 -9.63 -16.99
CA TRP A 438 5.25 -9.53 -15.54
C TRP A 438 5.63 -8.13 -15.07
N LYS A 439 5.03 -7.69 -13.96
CA LYS A 439 5.27 -6.37 -13.39
C LYS A 439 5.82 -6.45 -11.98
N ILE A 440 6.55 -5.40 -11.61
CA ILE A 440 6.88 -5.12 -10.22
C ILE A 440 6.28 -3.77 -9.86
N GLU A 441 5.29 -3.80 -8.98
CA GLU A 441 4.75 -2.63 -8.31
C GLU A 441 5.74 -2.09 -7.27
N GLY A 442 5.67 -0.79 -6.98
CA GLY A 442 6.64 -0.06 -6.14
C GLY A 442 7.75 0.57 -6.99
N VAL A 443 8.42 -0.23 -7.82
CA VAL A 443 9.52 0.26 -8.69
C VAL A 443 9.13 0.50 -10.14
N ASN A 444 7.84 0.34 -10.48
CA ASN A 444 7.26 0.58 -11.81
C ASN A 444 8.02 -0.14 -12.94
N MET A 445 8.26 -1.44 -12.77
CA MET A 445 8.98 -2.25 -13.74
C MET A 445 8.04 -3.19 -14.50
N GLU A 446 8.28 -3.36 -15.80
CA GLU A 446 7.66 -4.41 -16.64
C GLU A 446 8.77 -5.22 -17.33
N PHE A 447 8.69 -6.54 -17.24
CA PHE A 447 9.67 -7.45 -17.83
C PHE A 447 9.46 -7.60 -19.34
N ALA A 448 10.56 -7.80 -20.06
CA ALA A 448 10.58 -7.90 -21.51
C ALA A 448 10.78 -9.36 -21.98
N ALA A 449 10.54 -9.58 -23.28
CA ALA A 449 10.79 -10.87 -23.89
C ALA A 449 12.27 -11.29 -23.72
N GLY A 450 12.49 -12.50 -23.20
CA GLY A 450 13.83 -13.03 -22.88
C GLY A 450 14.21 -12.95 -21.41
N ASP A 451 13.40 -12.30 -20.58
CA ASP A 451 13.59 -12.30 -19.13
C ASP A 451 13.14 -13.64 -18.55
N VAL A 452 14.11 -14.38 -18.00
CA VAL A 452 13.90 -15.72 -17.45
C VAL A 452 14.61 -15.82 -16.11
N ILE A 453 13.92 -16.37 -15.10
CA ILE A 453 14.55 -16.80 -13.85
C ILE A 453 14.64 -18.34 -13.90
N PRO A 454 15.85 -18.94 -13.95
CA PRO A 454 16.01 -20.38 -13.97
C PRO A 454 15.35 -21.08 -12.77
N ALA A 455 15.05 -22.37 -12.89
CA ALA A 455 14.57 -23.18 -11.77
C ALA A 455 15.52 -23.07 -10.57
N GLY A 456 15.02 -22.69 -9.39
CA GLY A 456 15.86 -22.45 -8.20
C GLY A 456 16.78 -21.21 -8.30
N GLY A 457 16.76 -20.50 -9.42
CA GLY A 457 17.62 -19.36 -9.71
C GLY A 457 17.10 -18.03 -9.16
N LYS A 458 17.91 -16.98 -9.34
CA LYS A 458 17.66 -15.61 -8.85
C LYS A 458 17.76 -14.61 -10.00
N MET A 459 17.20 -13.43 -9.79
CA MET A 459 17.39 -12.26 -10.64
C MET A 459 17.54 -11.03 -9.76
N VAL A 460 18.55 -10.20 -10.05
CA VAL A 460 18.82 -8.96 -9.29
C VAL A 460 18.39 -7.75 -10.11
N LEU A 461 17.75 -6.80 -9.45
CA LEU A 461 17.19 -5.60 -10.05
C LEU A 461 17.82 -4.38 -9.39
N PHE A 462 18.43 -3.51 -10.17
CA PHE A 462 19.03 -2.24 -9.72
C PHE A 462 18.30 -1.05 -10.33
N ASN A 463 18.55 0.16 -9.83
CA ASN A 463 18.06 1.37 -10.49
C ASN A 463 18.71 1.57 -11.88
N ASP A 464 17.96 2.10 -12.84
CA ASP A 464 18.38 2.27 -14.23
C ASP A 464 19.55 3.22 -14.46
N SER A 465 19.81 4.14 -13.52
CA SER A 465 20.98 5.01 -13.52
C SER A 465 22.29 4.20 -13.46
N LEU A 466 22.23 2.94 -12.99
CA LEU A 466 23.34 2.02 -12.90
C LEU A 466 23.46 1.08 -14.09
N LYS A 467 22.57 1.16 -15.09
CA LYS A 467 22.52 0.25 -16.25
C LYS A 467 23.84 0.16 -17.02
N THR A 468 24.53 1.30 -17.18
CA THR A 468 25.83 1.36 -17.85
C THR A 468 26.99 0.80 -17.02
N LYS A 469 26.74 0.45 -15.74
CA LYS A 469 27.73 -0.03 -14.77
C LYS A 469 27.53 -1.50 -14.39
N GLU A 470 26.77 -2.29 -15.14
CA GLU A 470 26.48 -3.70 -14.80
C GLU A 470 27.76 -4.52 -14.51
N ALA A 471 28.81 -4.38 -15.32
CA ALA A 471 30.07 -5.09 -15.08
C ALA A 471 30.72 -4.74 -13.73
N LEU A 472 30.60 -3.48 -13.28
CA LEU A 472 31.08 -3.04 -11.97
C LEU A 472 30.20 -3.57 -10.84
N LEU A 473 28.88 -3.62 -11.02
CA LEU A 473 27.96 -4.23 -10.06
C LEU A 473 28.26 -5.72 -9.86
N ARG A 474 28.44 -6.46 -10.96
CA ARG A 474 28.82 -7.88 -10.91
C ARG A 474 30.14 -8.09 -10.18
N ALA A 475 31.16 -7.29 -10.48
CA ALA A 475 32.45 -7.38 -9.79
C ALA A 475 32.34 -7.03 -8.30
N ARG A 476 31.63 -5.96 -7.95
CA ARG A 476 31.42 -5.48 -6.57
C ARG A 476 30.76 -6.54 -5.71
N TYR A 477 29.64 -7.07 -6.18
CA TYR A 477 28.83 -8.01 -5.41
C TYR A 477 29.20 -9.47 -5.66
N THR A 478 30.11 -9.75 -6.59
CA THR A 478 30.45 -11.11 -7.03
C THR A 478 29.21 -11.86 -7.54
N ILE A 479 28.40 -11.19 -8.37
CA ILE A 479 27.21 -11.77 -9.00
C ILE A 479 27.67 -12.68 -10.14
N ASP A 480 27.27 -13.95 -10.09
CA ASP A 480 27.59 -14.94 -11.12
C ASP A 480 27.06 -14.52 -12.50
N GLU A 481 27.80 -14.83 -13.58
CA GLU A 481 27.43 -14.44 -14.95
C GLU A 481 26.07 -15.02 -15.39
N THR A 482 25.66 -16.15 -14.80
CA THR A 482 24.37 -16.79 -15.06
C THR A 482 23.19 -16.12 -14.38
N VAL A 483 23.42 -15.29 -13.35
CA VAL A 483 22.36 -14.53 -12.67
C VAL A 483 21.96 -13.34 -13.54
N PRO A 484 20.70 -13.27 -13.99
CA PRO A 484 20.20 -12.13 -14.74
C PRO A 484 20.21 -10.87 -13.86
N VAL A 485 20.68 -9.77 -14.45
CA VAL A 485 20.57 -8.42 -13.88
C VAL A 485 19.61 -7.61 -14.75
N ARG A 486 18.67 -6.92 -14.12
CA ARG A 486 17.73 -5.99 -14.78
C ARG A 486 17.67 -4.66 -14.04
N PHE A 487 17.00 -3.70 -14.65
CA PHE A 487 17.01 -2.32 -14.19
C PHE A 487 15.61 -1.74 -14.15
N TYR A 488 15.28 -1.04 -13.06
CA TYR A 488 14.00 -0.35 -12.88
C TYR A 488 14.21 1.17 -12.79
N ALA A 489 13.23 1.95 -13.26
CA ALA A 489 13.32 3.42 -13.29
C ALA A 489 12.92 4.06 -11.95
N GLY A 490 12.07 3.39 -11.15
CA GLY A 490 11.62 3.87 -9.85
C GLY A 490 12.71 3.87 -8.78
N LYS A 491 12.30 4.13 -7.53
CA LYS A 491 13.15 4.03 -6.34
C LYS A 491 12.33 3.36 -5.25
N LEU A 492 12.97 2.54 -4.41
CA LEU A 492 12.36 2.03 -3.21
C LEU A 492 12.17 3.15 -2.17
N SER A 493 11.02 3.18 -1.52
CA SER A 493 10.74 4.07 -0.39
C SER A 493 11.70 3.81 0.77
N ASN A 494 12.32 4.87 1.31
CA ASN A 494 13.15 4.76 2.50
C ASN A 494 12.36 4.49 3.78
N ARG A 495 11.02 4.60 3.75
CA ARG A 495 10.13 4.41 4.92
C ARG A 495 9.30 3.13 4.85
N GLY A 496 9.11 2.61 3.64
CA GLY A 496 8.22 1.50 3.38
C GLY A 496 7.20 1.82 2.31
N GLU A 497 6.82 0.79 1.58
CA GLU A 497 5.81 0.81 0.54
C GLU A 497 5.37 -0.63 0.23
N THR A 498 4.35 -0.77 -0.61
CA THR A 498 3.99 -2.09 -1.17
C THR A 498 4.86 -2.37 -2.40
N VAL A 499 5.57 -3.50 -2.36
CA VAL A 499 6.26 -4.08 -3.51
C VAL A 499 5.57 -5.39 -3.85
N ALA A 500 5.14 -5.56 -5.10
CA ALA A 500 4.45 -6.76 -5.53
C ALA A 500 4.92 -7.24 -6.90
N VAL A 501 5.22 -8.53 -7.01
CA VAL A 501 5.51 -9.23 -8.26
C VAL A 501 4.20 -9.75 -8.84
N LYS A 502 3.85 -9.26 -10.01
CA LYS A 502 2.53 -9.43 -10.65
C LYS A 502 2.66 -10.17 -11.97
N LYS A 503 1.96 -11.30 -12.11
CA LYS A 503 1.89 -12.13 -13.32
C LYS A 503 0.64 -11.75 -14.14
N PRO A 504 0.74 -11.51 -15.45
CA PRO A 504 -0.45 -11.28 -16.27
C PRO A 504 -1.40 -12.48 -16.23
N TYR A 505 -2.68 -12.20 -15.98
CA TYR A 505 -3.73 -13.21 -15.87
C TYR A 505 -4.68 -13.16 -17.07
N SER A 506 -5.29 -12.00 -17.27
CA SER A 506 -6.31 -11.78 -18.29
C SER A 506 -6.22 -10.34 -18.81
N TYR A 507 -6.96 -10.05 -19.88
CA TYR A 507 -7.22 -8.67 -20.27
C TYR A 507 -8.62 -8.54 -20.85
N VAL A 508 -9.15 -7.32 -20.78
CA VAL A 508 -10.30 -6.89 -21.56
C VAL A 508 -9.86 -5.86 -22.59
N THR A 509 -10.42 -5.93 -23.79
CA THR A 509 -10.21 -4.91 -24.82
C THR A 509 -11.20 -3.79 -24.58
N LYS A 510 -10.68 -2.59 -24.33
CA LYS A 510 -11.46 -1.36 -24.17
C LYS A 510 -12.02 -0.88 -25.51
N ALA A 511 -12.97 0.05 -25.47
CA ALA A 511 -13.62 0.60 -26.65
C ALA A 511 -12.64 1.31 -27.62
N ASP A 512 -11.51 1.80 -27.12
CA ASP A 512 -10.42 2.42 -27.89
C ASP A 512 -9.42 1.39 -28.45
N ASN A 513 -9.72 0.09 -28.34
CA ASN A 513 -8.86 -1.04 -28.69
C ASN A 513 -7.60 -1.20 -27.82
N THR A 514 -7.44 -0.42 -26.74
CA THR A 514 -6.38 -0.67 -25.76
C THR A 514 -6.73 -1.89 -24.90
N LYS A 515 -5.71 -2.58 -24.37
CA LYS A 515 -5.89 -3.72 -23.48
C LYS A 515 -5.77 -3.24 -22.04
N GLN A 516 -6.79 -3.52 -21.24
CA GLN A 516 -6.71 -3.43 -19.78
C GLN A 516 -6.32 -4.79 -19.24
N TRP A 517 -5.08 -4.87 -18.76
CA TRP A 517 -4.51 -6.09 -18.19
C TRP A 517 -4.84 -6.22 -16.71
N TYR A 518 -5.13 -7.46 -16.31
CA TYR A 518 -5.31 -7.86 -14.91
C TYR A 518 -4.22 -8.86 -14.53
N TYR A 519 -3.76 -8.79 -13.29
CA TYR A 519 -2.58 -9.52 -12.84
C TYR A 519 -2.86 -10.31 -11.57
N GLU A 520 -2.43 -11.57 -11.57
CA GLU A 520 -2.28 -12.38 -10.36
C GLU A 520 -1.05 -11.90 -9.57
N ILE A 521 -1.12 -11.94 -8.24
CA ILE A 521 0.05 -11.70 -7.39
C ILE A 521 0.83 -13.01 -7.24
N SER A 522 2.11 -12.98 -7.62
CA SER A 522 3.06 -14.05 -7.32
C SER A 522 3.63 -13.88 -5.91
N ASP A 523 4.04 -12.66 -5.54
CA ASP A 523 4.45 -12.33 -4.18
C ASP A 523 4.27 -10.84 -3.93
N ALA A 524 4.06 -10.44 -2.68
CA ALA A 524 3.89 -9.05 -2.29
C ALA A 524 4.26 -8.82 -0.83
N THR A 525 4.92 -7.69 -0.55
CA THR A 525 5.20 -7.20 0.81
C THR A 525 4.85 -5.74 0.93
N LEU A 526 4.36 -5.34 2.09
CA LEU A 526 4.40 -3.95 2.57
C LEU A 526 5.57 -3.89 3.56
N TYR A 527 6.77 -3.56 3.07
CA TYR A 527 7.93 -3.45 3.97
C TYR A 527 7.90 -2.11 4.72
N SER A 528 8.63 -2.02 5.83
CA SER A 528 8.67 -0.81 6.64
C SER A 528 9.98 -0.70 7.41
N ASP A 529 10.48 0.53 7.50
CA ASP A 529 11.60 0.94 8.35
C ASP A 529 11.31 0.80 9.86
N ARG A 530 10.03 0.68 10.23
CA ARG A 530 9.58 0.52 11.61
C ARG A 530 9.35 -0.92 12.03
N TRP A 531 9.70 -1.89 11.20
CA TRP A 531 9.56 -3.29 11.58
C TRP A 531 10.44 -3.63 12.80
N PRO A 532 9.84 -4.18 13.89
CA PRO A 532 10.60 -4.53 15.07
C PRO A 532 11.75 -5.48 14.75
N GLY A 533 12.96 -5.14 15.19
CA GLY A 533 14.17 -5.93 14.96
C GLY A 533 14.76 -5.83 13.55
N MET A 534 14.27 -4.93 12.70
CA MET A 534 14.76 -4.72 11.33
C MET A 534 15.42 -3.36 11.10
N THR A 535 15.69 -2.60 12.17
CA THR A 535 16.24 -1.23 12.09
C THR A 535 17.65 -1.12 11.51
N ASP A 536 18.35 -2.24 11.34
CA ASP A 536 19.64 -2.29 10.64
C ASP A 536 19.47 -2.31 9.11
N ALA A 537 18.29 -2.65 8.60
CA ALA A 537 17.98 -2.64 7.17
C ALA A 537 17.59 -1.25 6.64
N ASP A 538 17.60 -0.24 7.51
CA ASP A 538 17.21 1.13 7.23
C ASP A 538 18.44 2.04 7.40
N GLY A 539 19.12 2.40 6.30
CA GLY A 539 20.25 3.35 6.33
C GLY A 539 21.52 2.84 7.00
N LYS A 540 21.60 1.56 7.39
CA LYS A 540 22.73 0.98 8.14
C LYS A 540 23.44 -0.16 7.41
N GLY A 541 23.21 -0.29 6.10
CA GLY A 541 23.93 -1.19 5.20
C GLY A 541 23.58 -2.68 5.32
N LYS A 542 22.47 -3.03 5.98
CA LYS A 542 21.85 -4.35 5.86
C LYS A 542 20.65 -4.28 4.93
N SER A 543 20.23 -5.42 4.40
CA SER A 543 19.04 -5.60 3.60
C SER A 543 18.01 -6.49 4.31
N LEU A 544 16.74 -6.35 3.93
CA LEU A 544 15.69 -7.29 4.30
C LEU A 544 15.86 -8.57 3.48
N ASN A 545 16.15 -9.68 4.15
CA ASN A 545 16.33 -11.00 3.55
C ASN A 545 15.16 -11.90 3.87
N ARG A 546 14.57 -12.51 2.85
CA ARG A 546 13.46 -13.45 2.96
C ARG A 546 13.94 -14.75 3.60
N LYS A 547 13.27 -15.21 4.65
CA LYS A 547 13.59 -16.50 5.32
C LYS A 547 12.51 -17.57 5.19
N GLU A 548 11.30 -17.21 4.75
CA GLU A 548 10.15 -18.10 4.64
C GLU A 548 9.47 -17.92 3.29
N PHE A 549 9.08 -19.01 2.62
CA PHE A 549 8.55 -19.00 1.24
C PHE A 549 7.21 -19.75 1.11
N THR A 550 6.56 -20.08 2.23
CA THR A 550 5.23 -20.72 2.24
C THR A 550 4.06 -19.73 2.18
N THR A 551 4.34 -18.43 2.29
CA THR A 551 3.35 -17.33 2.22
C THR A 551 3.99 -16.10 1.58
N THR A 552 3.18 -15.09 1.31
CA THR A 552 3.61 -13.79 0.74
C THR A 552 4.51 -12.99 1.68
N GLY A 553 5.20 -12.02 1.08
CA GLY A 553 6.01 -10.96 1.65
C GLY A 553 5.56 -10.32 2.97
N TYR A 554 4.26 -10.24 3.26
CA TYR A 554 3.72 -9.39 4.33
C TYR A 554 4.19 -9.74 5.75
N GLY A 555 4.49 -8.69 6.53
CA GLY A 555 4.84 -8.76 7.95
C GLY A 555 6.32 -9.07 8.20
N SER A 556 6.87 -8.57 9.30
CA SER A 556 8.32 -8.69 9.60
C SER A 556 8.78 -10.12 9.92
N ALA A 557 7.86 -11.00 10.35
CA ALA A 557 8.21 -12.35 10.83
C ALA A 557 8.83 -13.25 9.76
N VAL A 558 8.65 -12.92 8.48
CA VAL A 558 9.17 -13.69 7.33
C VAL A 558 10.46 -13.09 6.73
N TRP A 559 11.01 -12.06 7.39
CA TRP A 559 12.24 -11.37 7.00
C TRP A 559 13.33 -11.46 8.08
N SER A 560 14.55 -11.05 7.73
CA SER A 560 15.69 -10.82 8.62
C SER A 560 16.56 -9.69 8.07
N ALA A 561 17.11 -8.84 8.93
CA ALA A 561 18.09 -7.84 8.52
C ALA A 561 19.50 -8.46 8.49
N LEU A 562 20.03 -8.70 7.30
CA LEU A 562 21.35 -9.33 7.07
C LEU A 562 22.20 -8.49 6.11
N ALA A 563 23.50 -8.77 6.04
CA ALA A 563 24.36 -8.11 5.05
C ALA A 563 23.87 -8.40 3.62
N PRO A 564 23.94 -7.42 2.70
CA PRO A 564 23.39 -7.58 1.36
C PRO A 564 24.12 -8.64 0.54
N THR A 565 23.36 -9.52 -0.11
CA THR A 565 23.89 -10.66 -0.87
C THR A 565 23.29 -10.79 -2.28
N PRO A 566 23.23 -9.71 -3.09
CA PRO A 566 22.61 -9.80 -4.40
C PRO A 566 23.31 -10.83 -5.27
N GLY A 567 22.52 -11.73 -5.84
CA GLY A 567 22.91 -12.81 -6.74
C GLY A 567 23.52 -14.03 -6.07
N LYS A 568 23.49 -14.15 -4.73
CA LYS A 568 24.17 -15.25 -3.99
C LYS A 568 23.20 -16.14 -3.24
#